data_AF-A0A349UMW3-F1
#
_entry.id   AF-A0A349UMW3-F1
#
_cell.length_a   1.000
_cell.length_b   1.000
_cell.length_c   1.000
_cell.angle_alpha   90.00
_cell.angle_beta   90.00
_cell.angle_gamma   90.00
#
_symmetry.space_group_name_H-M   'P 1'
#
loop_
_entity.id
_entity.type
_entity.pdbx_description
1 polymer ?
#
loop_
_entity_poly.entity_id
_entity_poly.type
_entity_poly.pdbx_seq_one_letter_code
_entity_poly.pdbx_strand_id
1 'polypeptide(L)'
;MRRGRDIPAARRPARRGTILIVTLWIVLVLAGLTLMLARAMRVEAVCAANELAALQAEAIEQGAVQYVLSRVDSLQGELPTETDAPCEVVRVGAGAFWILRPDYENDDACAYGITDEAAKANLNIAPVEMLAKLPGMTQELAASVVDWRDGDANPTPGGAESEYYLLLPEPYQCKDAPLETVEELFLVKGFMPEILFGEDVNRNNMLDANEDDADISAPSDDRNGSLDRGLAPFVTVHSVEPNISADGERRVNLNDPQSQQPLFDLLREKLSVDRAIVLTDRVRRERPFRNVLDFHIRAGLTPAEFQAVADHLTTNPASVLRGLVNVNTAPRAVLASLPGLD
;
A
#
# COMPACT_ATOMS: atom_id res chain seq x y z
N MET A 1 110.55 0.56 49.47
CA MET A 1 110.72 -0.66 48.67
C MET A 1 109.60 -1.66 49.05
N ARG A 2 108.52 -1.73 48.26
CA ARG A 2 107.69 -2.94 48.04
C ARG A 2 106.58 -2.58 47.04
N ARG A 3 106.84 -2.92 45.77
CA ARG A 3 105.83 -3.08 44.72
C ARG A 3 104.97 -4.30 45.05
N GLY A 4 103.67 -4.23 44.82
CA GLY A 4 102.76 -5.39 44.84
C GLY A 4 101.44 -5.06 44.16
N ARG A 5 101.43 -5.16 42.82
CA ARG A 5 100.57 -6.04 42.00
C ARG A 5 99.13 -5.55 41.83
N ASP A 6 98.93 -4.79 40.76
CA ASP A 6 97.63 -4.59 40.14
C ASP A 6 97.13 -5.92 39.57
N ILE A 7 95.97 -6.37 40.07
CA ILE A 7 95.24 -7.51 39.53
C ILE A 7 94.36 -6.96 38.38
N PRO A 8 94.42 -7.49 37.15
CA PRO A 8 93.56 -7.02 36.09
C PRO A 8 92.11 -7.38 36.40
N ALA A 9 91.25 -6.38 36.53
CA ALA A 9 89.81 -6.57 36.66
C ALA A 9 89.27 -7.31 35.43
N ALA A 10 88.70 -8.51 35.64
CA ALA A 10 88.02 -9.24 34.58
C ALA A 10 86.87 -8.39 34.03
N ARG A 11 86.97 -7.99 32.75
CA ARG A 11 85.86 -7.34 32.03
C ARG A 11 84.68 -8.30 32.02
N ARG A 12 83.61 -7.98 32.76
CA ARG A 12 82.32 -8.68 32.67
C ARG A 12 81.85 -8.62 31.20
N PRO A 13 81.43 -9.74 30.58
CA PRO A 13 80.88 -9.68 29.24
C PRO A 13 79.67 -8.75 29.28
N ALA A 14 79.67 -7.72 28.44
CA ALA A 14 78.53 -6.84 28.28
C ALA A 14 77.33 -7.71 27.88
N ARG A 15 76.38 -7.91 28.80
CA ARG A 15 75.12 -8.61 28.52
C ARG A 15 74.39 -7.78 27.46
N ARG A 16 74.28 -8.35 26.26
CA ARG A 16 73.63 -7.72 25.12
C ARG A 16 72.13 -7.52 25.46
N GLY A 17 71.69 -6.26 25.55
CA GLY A 17 70.29 -5.87 25.82
C GLY A 17 69.29 -6.23 24.71
N THR A 18 69.66 -7.13 23.80
CA THR A 18 68.90 -7.48 22.59
C THR A 18 67.70 -8.38 22.88
N ILE A 19 67.75 -9.21 23.92
CA ILE A 19 66.67 -10.15 24.26
C ILE A 19 65.39 -9.39 24.61
N LEU A 20 65.48 -8.36 25.47
CA LEU A 20 64.32 -7.59 25.90
C LEU A 20 63.65 -6.87 24.72
N ILE A 21 64.44 -6.31 23.81
CA ILE A 21 63.95 -5.60 22.62
C ILE A 21 63.24 -6.59 21.70
N VAL A 22 63.84 -7.76 21.43
CA VAL A 22 63.22 -8.80 20.61
C VAL A 22 61.91 -9.30 21.24
N THR A 23 61.88 -9.54 22.55
CA THR A 23 60.65 -9.95 23.24
C THR A 23 59.57 -8.88 23.21
N LEU A 24 59.92 -7.60 23.37
CA LEU A 24 58.96 -6.50 23.30
C LEU A 24 58.34 -6.40 21.91
N TRP A 25 59.15 -6.53 20.86
CA TRP A 25 58.67 -6.53 19.47
C TRP A 25 57.77 -7.72 19.17
N ILE A 26 58.11 -8.92 19.63
CA ILE A 26 57.26 -10.10 19.48
C ILE A 26 55.91 -9.89 20.20
N VAL A 27 55.93 -9.39 21.43
CA VAL A 27 54.70 -9.11 22.20
C VAL A 27 53.88 -8.02 21.53
N LEU A 28 54.50 -6.96 21.02
CA LEU A 28 53.82 -5.89 20.29
C LEU A 28 53.12 -6.41 19.03
N VAL A 29 53.80 -7.24 18.24
CA VAL A 29 53.23 -7.84 17.02
C VAL A 29 52.11 -8.81 17.37
N LEU A 30 52.30 -9.66 18.40
CA LEU A 30 51.26 -10.59 18.85
C LEU A 30 50.03 -9.83 19.38
N ALA A 31 50.22 -8.78 20.17
CA ALA A 31 49.13 -7.93 20.66
C ALA A 31 48.40 -7.21 19.51
N GLY A 32 49.13 -6.74 18.49
CA GLY A 32 48.53 -6.15 17.30
C GLY A 32 47.69 -7.17 16.51
N LEU A 33 48.21 -8.37 16.32
CA LEU A 33 47.51 -9.45 15.62
C LEU A 33 46.27 -9.93 16.37
N THR A 34 46.35 -10.07 17.70
CA THR A 34 45.18 -10.45 18.51
C THR A 34 44.11 -9.37 18.49
N LEU A 35 44.48 -8.08 18.56
CA LEU A 35 43.51 -6.97 18.45
C LEU A 35 42.84 -6.92 17.08
N MET A 36 43.59 -7.14 16.00
CA MET A 36 43.04 -7.19 14.65
C MET A 36 42.06 -8.36 14.49
N LEU A 37 42.43 -9.55 14.96
CA LEU A 37 41.58 -10.74 14.90
C LEU A 37 40.33 -10.57 15.78
N ALA A 38 40.46 -10.01 16.98
CA ALA A 38 39.32 -9.73 17.85
C ALA A 38 38.34 -8.74 17.21
N ARG A 39 38.85 -7.69 16.55
CA ARG A 39 38.01 -6.74 15.81
C ARG A 39 37.30 -7.42 14.64
N ALA A 40 38.03 -8.21 13.84
CA ALA A 40 37.45 -8.94 12.72
C ALA A 40 36.33 -9.88 13.19
N MET A 41 36.59 -10.66 14.24
CA MET A 41 35.60 -11.60 14.78
C MET A 41 34.37 -10.91 15.36
N ARG A 42 34.53 -9.73 15.98
CA ARG A 42 33.39 -8.94 16.44
C ARG A 42 32.53 -8.45 15.27
N VAL A 43 33.14 -8.00 14.17
CA VAL A 43 32.40 -7.57 12.98
C VAL A 43 31.67 -8.76 12.37
N GLU A 44 32.35 -9.90 12.19
CA GLU A 44 31.72 -11.11 11.65
C GLU A 44 30.54 -11.60 12.51
N ALA A 45 30.67 -11.57 13.84
CA ALA A 45 29.58 -11.95 14.74
C ALA A 45 28.36 -11.02 14.63
N VAL A 46 28.58 -9.71 14.47
CA VAL A 46 27.50 -8.74 14.27
C VAL A 46 26.85 -8.92 12.91
N CYS A 47 27.64 -9.11 11.84
CA CYS A 47 27.10 -9.37 10.51
C CYS A 47 26.26 -10.66 10.48
N ALA A 48 26.77 -11.76 11.07
CA ALA A 48 26.04 -13.01 11.14
C ALA A 48 24.74 -12.90 11.97
N ALA A 49 24.76 -12.12 13.06
CA ALA A 49 23.56 -11.86 13.84
C ALA A 49 22.53 -11.03 13.06
N ASN A 50 22.97 -10.00 12.33
CA ASN A 50 22.10 -9.19 11.48
C ASN A 50 21.52 -10.00 10.31
N GLU A 51 22.31 -10.86 9.68
CA GLU A 51 21.86 -11.76 8.61
C GLU A 51 20.81 -12.75 9.13
N LEU A 52 21.05 -13.34 10.31
CA LEU A 52 20.07 -14.21 10.96
C LEU A 52 18.77 -13.44 11.30
N ALA A 53 18.88 -12.21 11.82
CA ALA A 53 17.73 -11.38 12.14
C ALA A 53 16.93 -11.00 10.87
N ALA A 54 17.62 -10.70 9.76
CA ALA A 54 16.99 -10.41 8.47
C ALA A 54 16.24 -11.63 7.93
N LEU A 55 16.86 -12.82 7.95
CA LEU A 55 16.20 -14.07 7.55
C LEU A 55 14.99 -14.41 8.43
N GLN A 56 15.09 -14.13 9.74
CA GLN A 56 13.95 -14.28 10.65
C GLN A 56 12.82 -13.31 10.29
N ALA A 57 13.13 -12.04 10.00
CA ALA A 57 12.14 -11.04 9.60
C ALA A 57 11.45 -11.43 8.29
N GLU A 58 12.20 -11.87 7.27
CA GLU A 58 11.65 -12.34 5.99
C GLU A 58 10.73 -13.56 6.18
N ALA A 59 11.12 -14.53 7.03
CA ALA A 59 10.28 -15.68 7.33
C ALA A 59 8.98 -15.28 8.06
N ILE A 60 9.03 -14.28 8.95
CA ILE A 60 7.86 -13.73 9.63
C ILE A 60 6.96 -12.99 8.63
N GLU A 61 7.53 -12.19 7.73
CA GLU A 61 6.81 -11.49 6.67
C GLU A 61 6.05 -12.47 5.77
N GLN A 62 6.73 -13.52 5.29
CA GLN A 62 6.09 -14.58 4.51
C GLN A 62 4.96 -15.25 5.30
N GLY A 63 5.18 -15.50 6.60
CA GLY A 63 4.16 -16.02 7.51
C GLY A 63 2.95 -15.08 7.65
N ALA A 64 3.17 -13.77 7.69
CA ALA A 64 2.12 -12.76 7.74
C ALA A 64 1.28 -12.76 6.45
N VAL A 65 1.91 -12.84 5.28
CA VAL A 65 1.20 -12.94 4.00
C VAL A 65 0.34 -14.19 3.94
N GLN A 66 0.89 -15.35 4.32
CA GLN A 66 0.13 -16.61 4.33
C GLN A 66 -1.02 -16.56 5.34
N TYR A 67 -0.80 -15.92 6.50
CA TYR A 67 -1.86 -15.70 7.47
C TYR A 67 -3.00 -14.86 6.88
N VAL A 68 -2.69 -13.70 6.28
CA VAL A 68 -3.70 -12.82 5.67
C VAL A 68 -4.48 -13.57 4.59
N LEU A 69 -3.79 -14.24 3.66
CA LEU A 69 -4.42 -15.04 2.61
C LEU A 69 -5.38 -16.09 3.19
N SER A 70 -4.96 -16.81 4.23
CA SER A 70 -5.82 -17.81 4.88
C SER A 70 -7.06 -17.22 5.56
N ARG A 71 -6.99 -15.96 6.00
CA ARG A 71 -8.11 -15.25 6.64
C ARG A 71 -9.09 -14.69 5.63
N VAL A 72 -8.60 -14.21 4.47
CA VAL A 72 -9.46 -13.59 3.46
C VAL A 72 -10.13 -14.59 2.52
N ASP A 73 -9.57 -15.79 2.34
CA ASP A 73 -10.09 -16.81 1.41
C ASP A 73 -11.57 -17.19 1.69
N SER A 74 -11.99 -17.18 2.96
CA SER A 74 -13.35 -17.57 3.36
C SER A 74 -14.35 -16.42 3.46
N LEU A 75 -13.95 -15.17 3.25
CA LEU A 75 -14.78 -14.03 3.67
C LEU A 75 -15.85 -13.60 2.67
N GLN A 76 -15.86 -14.13 1.44
CA GLN A 76 -16.88 -13.83 0.42
C GLN A 76 -17.16 -12.32 0.22
N GLY A 77 -16.15 -11.46 0.45
CA GLY A 77 -16.27 -10.00 0.31
C GLY A 77 -16.60 -9.23 1.59
N GLU A 78 -16.77 -9.90 2.73
CA GLU A 78 -16.88 -9.25 4.04
C GLU A 78 -15.50 -8.98 4.65
N LEU A 79 -15.35 -7.91 5.42
CA LEU A 79 -14.13 -7.71 6.21
C LEU A 79 -14.18 -8.60 7.45
N PRO A 80 -13.05 -9.24 7.84
CA PRO A 80 -13.04 -10.07 9.03
C PRO A 80 -13.12 -9.17 10.27
N THR A 81 -13.82 -9.63 11.31
CA THR A 81 -13.73 -8.94 12.60
C THR A 81 -12.36 -9.20 13.24
N GLU A 82 -11.96 -8.37 14.21
CA GLU A 82 -10.72 -8.61 14.97
C GLU A 82 -10.70 -9.97 15.68
N THR A 83 -11.88 -10.53 15.98
CA THR A 83 -12.00 -11.87 16.57
C THR A 83 -11.73 -12.96 15.53
N ASP A 84 -12.19 -12.76 14.29
CA ASP A 84 -12.01 -13.73 13.19
C ASP A 84 -10.59 -13.71 12.62
N ALA A 85 -9.97 -12.53 12.62
CA ALA A 85 -8.60 -12.30 12.18
C ALA A 85 -7.85 -11.38 13.16
N PRO A 86 -7.27 -11.92 14.24
CA PRO A 86 -6.39 -11.17 15.12
C PRO A 86 -5.25 -10.50 14.33
N CYS A 87 -5.09 -9.19 14.51
CA CYS A 87 -4.11 -8.37 13.78
C CYS A 87 -3.05 -7.73 14.69
N GLU A 88 -3.19 -7.86 16.00
CA GLU A 88 -2.24 -7.37 17.00
C GLU A 88 -1.34 -8.52 17.51
N VAL A 89 -0.02 -8.33 17.46
CA VAL A 89 0.99 -9.27 18.00
C VAL A 89 0.75 -10.73 17.54
N VAL A 90 0.58 -10.94 16.24
CA VAL A 90 0.33 -12.27 15.69
C VAL A 90 1.63 -13.06 15.65
N ARG A 91 1.70 -14.14 16.44
CA ARG A 91 2.94 -14.91 16.64
C ARG A 91 3.24 -15.82 15.45
N VAL A 92 4.48 -15.78 14.97
CA VAL A 92 5.03 -16.69 13.95
C VAL A 92 6.39 -17.18 14.41
N GLY A 93 6.45 -18.45 14.82
CA GLY A 93 7.67 -19.03 15.39
C GLY A 93 8.15 -18.25 16.62
N ALA A 94 9.38 -17.70 16.53
CA ALA A 94 9.97 -16.88 17.59
C ALA A 94 9.63 -15.38 17.49
N GLY A 95 8.97 -14.95 16.41
CA GLY A 95 8.64 -13.56 16.15
C GLY A 95 7.14 -13.26 16.23
N ALA A 96 6.80 -12.05 15.85
CA ALA A 96 5.42 -11.60 15.68
C ALA A 96 5.33 -10.57 14.56
N PHE A 97 4.13 -10.37 14.04
CA PHE A 97 3.81 -9.26 13.15
C PHE A 97 2.52 -8.56 13.61
N TRP A 98 2.29 -7.38 13.06
CA TRP A 98 1.09 -6.59 13.22
C TRP A 98 0.54 -6.28 11.83
N ILE A 99 -0.78 -6.17 11.72
CA ILE A 99 -1.44 -5.66 10.52
C ILE A 99 -2.10 -4.35 10.92
N LEU A 100 -1.56 -3.25 10.40
CA LEU A 100 -2.05 -1.91 10.68
C LEU A 100 -3.16 -1.52 9.71
N ARG A 101 -4.12 -0.75 10.21
CA ARG A 101 -5.10 -0.06 9.37
C ARG A 101 -5.23 1.40 9.81
N PRO A 102 -5.64 2.30 8.92
CA PRO A 102 -5.96 3.66 9.30
C PRO A 102 -7.15 3.71 10.27
N ASP A 103 -7.07 4.57 11.28
CA ASP A 103 -8.20 5.06 12.07
C ASP A 103 -8.35 6.57 11.79
N TYR A 104 -9.36 6.93 11.01
CA TYR A 104 -9.55 8.31 10.56
C TYR A 104 -10.13 9.24 11.64
N GLU A 105 -10.48 8.70 12.81
CA GLU A 105 -11.08 9.45 13.91
C GLU A 105 -10.14 9.54 15.12
N ASN A 106 -9.01 8.81 15.11
CA ASN A 106 -8.06 8.77 16.22
C ASN A 106 -6.61 8.64 15.72
N ASP A 107 -5.84 9.70 15.95
CA ASP A 107 -4.42 9.75 15.57
C ASP A 107 -3.50 9.29 16.72
N ASP A 108 -3.99 9.12 17.94
CA ASP A 108 -3.14 8.86 19.13
C ASP A 108 -2.77 7.38 19.32
N ALA A 109 -3.32 6.47 18.52
CA ALA A 109 -3.11 5.03 18.70
C ALA A 109 -3.15 4.27 17.37
N CYS A 110 -2.30 3.24 17.27
CA CYS A 110 -2.38 2.28 16.19
C CYS A 110 -3.73 1.54 16.20
N ALA A 111 -4.37 1.49 15.04
CA ALA A 111 -5.48 0.57 14.79
C ALA A 111 -4.99 -0.67 14.02
N TYR A 112 -5.56 -1.82 14.39
CA TYR A 112 -5.20 -3.10 13.78
C TYR A 112 -6.35 -3.61 12.92
N GLY A 113 -6.03 -4.27 11.80
CA GLY A 113 -7.02 -4.90 10.94
C GLY A 113 -6.62 -4.95 9.47
N ILE A 114 -7.39 -5.71 8.70
CA ILE A 114 -7.25 -5.79 7.25
C ILE A 114 -8.03 -4.64 6.62
N THR A 115 -7.43 -3.95 5.66
CA THR A 115 -8.07 -2.85 4.92
C THR A 115 -8.67 -3.37 3.61
N ASP A 116 -9.90 -2.95 3.32
CA ASP A 116 -10.55 -3.20 2.04
C ASP A 116 -10.01 -2.24 0.98
N GLU A 117 -9.34 -2.75 -0.06
CA GLU A 117 -8.85 -1.92 -1.16
C GLU A 117 -10.00 -1.28 -1.96
N ALA A 118 -11.19 -1.90 -2.00
CA ALA A 118 -12.38 -1.29 -2.61
C ALA A 118 -12.97 -0.15 -1.77
N ALA A 119 -12.51 0.07 -0.54
CA ALA A 119 -12.84 1.27 0.24
C ALA A 119 -12.17 2.54 -0.31
N LYS A 120 -11.14 2.39 -1.16
CA LYS A 120 -10.27 3.47 -1.65
C LYS A 120 -10.59 3.87 -3.10
N ALA A 121 -10.21 5.08 -3.47
CA ALA A 121 -10.31 5.56 -4.85
C ALA A 121 -9.28 4.86 -5.73
N ASN A 122 -9.74 4.19 -6.80
CA ASN A 122 -8.83 3.50 -7.72
C ASN A 122 -8.16 4.48 -8.69
N LEU A 123 -6.85 4.70 -8.53
CA LEU A 123 -6.02 5.57 -9.37
C LEU A 123 -5.94 5.14 -10.83
N ASN A 124 -6.39 3.94 -11.20
CA ASN A 124 -6.42 3.49 -12.58
C ASN A 124 -7.75 3.76 -13.30
N ILE A 125 -8.80 4.18 -12.57
CA ILE A 125 -10.16 4.31 -13.10
C ILE A 125 -10.83 5.62 -12.70
N ALA A 126 -10.57 6.13 -11.49
CA ALA A 126 -11.25 7.30 -10.94
C ALA A 126 -11.05 8.53 -11.83
N PRO A 127 -12.12 9.28 -12.16
CA PRO A 127 -12.02 10.46 -13.02
C PRO A 127 -11.40 11.64 -12.28
N VAL A 128 -10.96 12.67 -13.03
CA VAL A 128 -10.30 13.86 -12.48
C VAL A 128 -11.14 14.52 -11.39
N GLU A 129 -12.46 14.63 -11.60
CA GLU A 129 -13.39 15.28 -10.67
C GLU A 129 -13.50 14.56 -9.33
N MET A 130 -13.31 13.24 -9.32
CA MET A 130 -13.28 12.45 -8.09
C MET A 130 -11.92 12.59 -7.41
N LEU A 131 -10.83 12.43 -8.17
CA LEU A 131 -9.48 12.52 -7.62
C LEU A 131 -9.18 13.89 -7.02
N ALA A 132 -9.62 14.98 -7.65
CA ALA A 132 -9.41 16.35 -7.20
C ALA A 132 -10.17 16.71 -5.91
N LYS A 133 -11.10 15.86 -5.44
CA LYS A 133 -11.81 16.03 -4.18
C LYS A 133 -11.14 15.30 -3.01
N LEU A 134 -10.09 14.50 -3.26
CA LEU A 134 -9.36 13.81 -2.21
C LEU A 134 -8.44 14.78 -1.44
N PRO A 135 -8.11 14.49 -0.18
CA PRO A 135 -7.15 15.28 0.60
C PRO A 135 -5.81 15.40 -0.13
N GLY A 136 -5.21 16.60 -0.10
CA GLY A 136 -3.94 16.90 -0.77
C GLY A 136 -3.97 16.92 -2.30
N MET A 137 -5.09 16.56 -2.94
CA MET A 137 -5.20 16.53 -4.40
C MET A 137 -5.69 17.85 -4.99
N THR A 138 -4.93 18.40 -5.93
CA THR A 138 -5.35 19.53 -6.75
C THR A 138 -5.92 19.06 -8.08
N GLN A 139 -6.62 19.95 -8.79
CA GLN A 139 -7.09 19.68 -10.15
C GLN A 139 -5.92 19.31 -11.10
N GLU A 140 -4.77 19.95 -10.95
CA GLU A 140 -3.58 19.70 -11.79
C GLU A 140 -2.92 18.34 -11.47
N LEU A 141 -2.85 17.97 -10.19
CA LEU A 141 -2.36 16.64 -9.78
C LEU A 141 -3.31 15.55 -10.30
N ALA A 142 -4.62 15.72 -10.11
CA ALA A 142 -5.62 14.79 -10.61
C ALA A 142 -5.57 14.63 -12.14
N ALA A 143 -5.44 15.73 -12.88
CA ALA A 143 -5.28 15.72 -14.33
C ALA A 143 -4.00 14.99 -14.75
N SER A 144 -2.88 15.26 -14.07
CA SER A 144 -1.59 14.60 -14.36
C SER A 144 -1.62 13.09 -14.11
N VAL A 145 -2.38 12.60 -13.12
CA VAL A 145 -2.59 11.15 -12.90
C VAL A 145 -3.39 10.52 -14.03
N VAL A 146 -4.37 11.23 -14.58
CA VAL A 146 -5.19 10.71 -15.68
C VAL A 146 -4.39 10.66 -16.98
N ASP A 147 -3.67 11.73 -17.33
CA ASP A 147 -2.78 11.74 -18.49
C ASP A 147 -1.69 10.65 -18.35
N TRP A 148 -1.15 10.44 -17.14
CA TRP A 148 -0.11 9.43 -16.92
C TRP A 148 -0.54 7.99 -17.31
N ARG A 149 -1.82 7.69 -17.12
CA ARG A 149 -2.35 6.32 -17.24
C ARG A 149 -3.19 6.09 -18.49
N ASP A 150 -3.64 7.14 -19.15
CA ASP A 150 -4.45 7.00 -20.36
C ASP A 150 -3.56 6.58 -21.54
N GLY A 151 -4.17 6.11 -22.62
CA GLY A 151 -3.42 5.53 -23.74
C GLY A 151 -3.17 6.52 -24.88
N ASP A 152 -3.47 7.80 -24.68
CA ASP A 152 -3.28 8.80 -25.70
C ASP A 152 -2.04 9.67 -25.42
N ALA A 153 -1.95 10.84 -26.03
CA ALA A 153 -0.76 11.69 -25.91
C ALA A 153 -1.17 13.17 -25.86
N ASN A 154 -2.45 13.44 -25.57
CA ASN A 154 -3.03 14.77 -25.55
C ASN A 154 -3.16 15.21 -24.10
N PRO A 155 -2.34 16.18 -23.66
CA PRO A 155 -2.40 16.59 -22.27
C PRO A 155 -3.73 17.25 -21.96
N THR A 156 -4.34 16.86 -20.85
CA THR A 156 -5.52 17.54 -20.32
C THR A 156 -5.15 18.89 -19.69
N PRO A 157 -6.10 19.82 -19.49
CA PRO A 157 -5.82 21.10 -18.84
C PRO A 157 -5.17 20.93 -17.46
N GLY A 158 -3.91 21.35 -17.33
CA GLY A 158 -3.12 21.22 -16.09
C GLY A 158 -2.34 19.90 -15.98
N GLY A 159 -2.69 18.90 -16.79
CA GLY A 159 -2.02 17.61 -16.85
C GLY A 159 -0.64 17.64 -17.50
N ALA A 160 -0.11 16.47 -17.82
CA ALA A 160 1.19 16.29 -18.41
C ALA A 160 1.34 14.96 -19.13
N GLU A 161 1.91 15.08 -20.33
CA GLU A 161 2.23 13.99 -21.23
C GLU A 161 3.73 13.91 -21.46
N SER A 162 4.15 13.00 -22.35
CA SER A 162 5.56 12.83 -22.73
C SER A 162 6.28 14.12 -23.11
N GLU A 163 5.59 15.12 -23.71
CA GLU A 163 6.17 16.44 -23.99
C GLU A 163 6.71 17.14 -22.73
N TYR A 164 6.02 17.01 -21.59
CA TYR A 164 6.48 17.55 -20.31
C TYR A 164 7.65 16.73 -19.74
N TYR A 165 7.50 15.41 -19.65
CA TYR A 165 8.48 14.54 -18.98
C TYR A 165 9.83 14.49 -19.70
N LEU A 166 9.85 14.66 -21.03
CA LEU A 166 11.08 14.73 -21.83
C LEU A 166 11.87 16.05 -21.66
N LEU A 167 11.26 17.07 -21.04
CA LEU A 167 11.92 18.35 -20.74
C LEU A 167 12.52 18.40 -19.33
N LEU A 168 12.32 17.36 -18.52
CA LEU A 168 12.90 17.26 -17.18
C LEU A 168 14.43 17.08 -17.24
N PRO A 169 15.17 17.42 -16.16
CA PRO A 169 16.62 17.21 -16.09
C PRO A 169 17.05 15.76 -16.33
N GLU A 170 16.25 14.82 -15.83
CA GLU A 170 16.35 13.39 -16.13
C GLU A 170 15.12 13.01 -16.96
N PRO A 171 15.21 13.01 -18.30
CA PRO A 171 14.05 12.86 -19.17
C PRO A 171 13.57 11.40 -19.24
N TYR A 172 12.26 11.21 -19.22
CA TYR A 172 11.59 9.93 -19.43
C TYR A 172 10.28 10.15 -20.21
N GLN A 173 9.68 9.06 -20.69
CA GLN A 173 8.37 9.10 -21.35
C GLN A 173 7.25 9.02 -20.32
N CYS A 174 6.09 9.59 -20.65
CA CYS A 174 4.86 9.21 -19.97
C CYS A 174 4.64 7.71 -20.12
N LYS A 175 4.00 7.08 -19.13
CA LYS A 175 3.82 5.62 -19.14
C LYS A 175 2.74 5.19 -20.12
N ASP A 176 1.72 6.03 -20.29
CA ASP A 176 0.54 5.80 -21.13
C ASP A 176 -0.14 4.45 -20.83
N ALA A 177 -0.11 4.05 -19.54
CA ALA A 177 -0.60 2.74 -19.08
C ALA A 177 -0.97 2.78 -17.59
N PRO A 178 -1.79 1.82 -17.11
CA PRO A 178 -2.16 1.75 -15.70
C PRO A 178 -0.96 1.76 -14.75
N LEU A 179 -1.10 2.47 -13.63
CA LEU A 179 -0.17 2.46 -12.51
C LEU A 179 -0.09 1.04 -11.92
N GLU A 180 1.12 0.62 -11.58
CA GLU A 180 1.41 -0.69 -10.98
C GLU A 180 1.50 -0.64 -9.46
N THR A 181 1.93 0.52 -8.92
CA THR A 181 1.98 0.82 -7.49
C THR A 181 1.44 2.22 -7.24
N VAL A 182 1.11 2.52 -5.99
CA VAL A 182 0.73 3.88 -5.60
C VAL A 182 1.94 4.82 -5.65
N GLU A 183 3.13 4.34 -5.26
CA GLU A 183 4.37 5.12 -5.25
C GLU A 183 4.86 5.50 -6.66
N GLU A 184 4.32 4.88 -7.71
CA GLU A 184 4.53 5.33 -9.09
C GLU A 184 4.08 6.78 -9.31
N LEU A 185 3.20 7.31 -8.44
CA LEU A 185 2.85 8.72 -8.40
C LEU A 185 4.08 9.65 -8.32
N PHE A 186 5.21 9.24 -7.75
CA PHE A 186 6.43 10.05 -7.74
C PHE A 186 7.05 10.30 -9.13
N LEU A 187 6.62 9.56 -10.15
CA LEU A 187 6.98 9.80 -11.54
C LEU A 187 5.98 10.75 -12.24
N VAL A 188 4.82 10.97 -11.65
CA VAL A 188 3.78 11.86 -12.16
C VAL A 188 4.10 13.30 -11.78
N LYS A 189 3.85 14.22 -12.71
CA LYS A 189 4.08 15.65 -12.51
C LYS A 189 3.46 16.14 -11.18
N GLY A 190 4.30 16.74 -10.33
CA GLY A 190 3.90 17.50 -9.14
C GLY A 190 3.78 16.69 -7.85
N PHE A 191 3.87 15.36 -7.89
CA PHE A 191 3.77 14.53 -6.69
C PHE A 191 5.08 14.43 -5.93
N MET A 192 5.05 14.78 -4.65
CA MET A 192 6.18 14.69 -3.72
C MET A 192 5.79 13.83 -2.51
N PRO A 193 6.75 13.32 -1.71
CA PRO A 193 6.47 12.51 -0.53
C PRO A 193 5.43 13.12 0.43
N GLU A 194 5.43 14.44 0.58
CA GLU A 194 4.51 15.18 1.45
C GLU A 194 3.06 15.09 0.97
N ILE A 195 2.81 14.93 -0.33
CA ILE A 195 1.43 14.73 -0.84
C ILE A 195 0.99 13.30 -0.59
N LEU A 196 1.89 12.33 -0.78
CA LEU A 196 1.52 10.91 -0.72
C LEU A 196 1.42 10.41 0.72
N PHE A 197 2.37 10.79 1.57
CA PHE A 197 2.48 10.30 2.95
C PHE A 197 2.14 11.36 3.99
N GLY A 198 2.10 12.64 3.63
CA GLY A 198 1.88 13.71 4.59
C GLY A 198 3.00 13.74 5.63
N GLU A 199 2.58 13.82 6.89
CA GLU A 199 3.40 13.72 8.10
C GLU A 199 3.65 12.25 8.49
N ASP A 200 2.86 11.28 8.02
CA ASP A 200 3.00 9.84 8.36
C ASP A 200 4.06 9.14 7.47
N VAL A 201 5.32 9.56 7.57
CA VAL A 201 6.42 9.01 6.74
C VAL A 201 6.70 7.55 7.06
N ASN A 202 6.46 7.12 8.29
CA ASN A 202 6.68 5.74 8.71
C ASN A 202 5.47 4.82 8.42
N ARG A 203 4.33 5.40 8.01
CA ARG A 203 3.09 4.73 7.59
C ARG A 203 2.44 3.91 8.69
N ASN A 204 2.63 4.29 9.95
CA ASN A 204 2.06 3.60 11.10
C ASN A 204 0.65 4.06 11.45
N ASN A 205 0.16 5.12 10.78
CA ASN A 205 -1.16 5.70 10.98
C ASN A 205 -1.40 6.28 12.38
N MET A 206 -0.35 6.72 13.07
CA MET A 206 -0.39 7.31 14.41
C MET A 206 0.46 8.57 14.43
N LEU A 207 0.00 9.64 15.08
CA LEU A 207 0.77 10.87 15.25
C LEU A 207 1.94 10.63 16.19
N ASP A 208 3.14 10.52 15.63
CA ASP A 208 4.36 10.40 16.41
C ASP A 208 4.86 11.75 16.92
N ALA A 209 5.69 11.72 17.96
CA ALA A 209 6.21 12.94 18.57
C ALA A 209 7.06 13.80 17.60
N ASN A 210 7.65 13.18 16.57
CA ASN A 210 8.40 13.86 15.52
C ASN A 210 7.53 14.35 14.35
N GLU A 211 6.23 14.08 14.39
CA GLU A 211 5.23 14.48 13.39
C GLU A 211 4.33 15.61 13.93
N ASP A 212 4.65 16.13 15.13
CA ASP A 212 3.99 17.27 15.80
C ASP A 212 5.07 18.13 16.52
N ASP A 213 6.25 18.30 15.91
CA ASP A 213 7.38 19.04 16.48
C ASP A 213 7.84 20.26 15.66
N ALA A 214 7.07 20.63 14.63
CA ALA A 214 7.31 21.68 13.66
C ALA A 214 8.57 21.44 12.81
N ASP A 215 9.63 22.23 13.06
CA ASP A 215 10.90 22.14 12.32
C ASP A 215 12.01 21.48 13.14
N ILE A 216 11.68 20.79 14.25
CA ILE A 216 12.70 20.22 15.15
C ILE A 216 13.31 18.97 14.54
N SER A 217 12.46 18.09 14.00
CA SER A 217 12.90 16.90 13.27
C SER A 217 12.11 16.74 11.98
N ALA A 218 12.35 15.63 11.27
CA ALA A 218 11.60 15.32 10.05
C ALA A 218 10.44 14.39 10.44
N PRO A 219 9.31 14.42 9.70
CA PRO A 219 9.02 15.25 8.53
C PRO A 219 8.68 16.71 8.86
N SER A 220 8.45 17.53 7.84
CA SER A 220 7.85 18.84 8.05
C SER A 220 6.39 18.68 8.49
N ASP A 221 6.03 19.27 9.62
CA ASP A 221 4.68 19.26 10.17
C ASP A 221 4.18 20.67 10.50
N ASP A 222 2.87 20.83 10.65
CA ASP A 222 2.25 22.11 11.00
C ASP A 222 1.95 22.29 12.50
N ARG A 223 2.21 21.24 13.28
CA ARG A 223 1.99 21.14 14.73
C ARG A 223 0.55 21.45 15.15
N ASN A 224 -0.43 21.00 14.38
CA ASN A 224 -1.84 21.22 14.67
C ASN A 224 -2.42 20.19 15.65
N GLY A 225 -1.66 19.17 16.04
CA GLY A 225 -2.09 18.07 16.92
C GLY A 225 -2.98 17.01 16.24
N SER A 226 -2.96 16.93 14.92
CA SER A 226 -3.63 15.91 14.11
C SER A 226 -2.69 15.48 12.99
N LEU A 227 -2.73 14.20 12.64
CA LEU A 227 -1.85 13.62 11.64
C LEU A 227 -2.35 13.95 10.23
N ASP A 228 -1.54 14.64 9.43
CA ASP A 228 -1.70 14.61 7.98
C ASP A 228 -1.20 13.26 7.45
N ARG A 229 -2.14 12.35 7.14
CA ARG A 229 -1.83 11.00 6.64
C ARG A 229 -1.49 10.97 5.14
N GLY A 230 -1.53 12.12 4.46
CA GLY A 230 -1.38 12.23 3.02
C GLY A 230 -2.45 11.47 2.23
N LEU A 231 -2.16 11.24 0.94
CA LEU A 231 -3.08 10.62 0.00
C LEU A 231 -3.15 9.08 0.14
N ALA A 232 -2.07 8.42 0.59
CA ALA A 232 -1.91 6.97 0.53
C ALA A 232 -3.05 6.14 1.15
N PRO A 233 -3.66 6.53 2.30
CA PRO A 233 -4.79 5.78 2.88
C PRO A 233 -6.05 5.79 2.01
N PHE A 234 -6.19 6.77 1.11
CA PHE A 234 -7.41 7.03 0.36
C PHE A 234 -7.40 6.48 -1.07
N VAL A 235 -6.25 5.98 -1.55
CA VAL A 235 -6.05 5.58 -2.95
C VAL A 235 -5.54 4.15 -3.09
N THR A 236 -5.83 3.54 -4.23
CA THR A 236 -5.38 2.19 -4.58
C THR A 236 -5.14 2.05 -6.07
N VAL A 237 -4.36 1.05 -6.48
CA VAL A 237 -4.28 0.58 -7.87
C VAL A 237 -4.88 -0.81 -8.05
N HIS A 238 -5.35 -1.45 -6.96
CA HIS A 238 -5.68 -2.87 -6.91
C HIS A 238 -7.17 -3.20 -6.83
N SER A 239 -8.06 -2.24 -6.52
CA SER A 239 -9.47 -2.56 -6.29
C SER A 239 -10.20 -3.10 -7.52
N VAL A 240 -10.88 -4.24 -7.31
CA VAL A 240 -11.47 -5.03 -8.38
C VAL A 240 -12.56 -5.97 -7.81
N GLU A 241 -13.68 -6.12 -8.50
CA GLU A 241 -14.79 -6.99 -8.09
C GLU A 241 -15.16 -7.95 -9.24
N PRO A 242 -15.31 -9.26 -9.01
CA PRO A 242 -15.86 -10.15 -10.03
C PRO A 242 -17.30 -9.75 -10.36
N ASN A 243 -17.69 -9.78 -11.65
CA ASN A 243 -19.04 -9.43 -12.07
C ASN A 243 -20.01 -10.62 -11.88
N ILE A 244 -20.16 -11.05 -10.63
CA ILE A 244 -20.96 -12.17 -10.17
C ILE A 244 -21.85 -11.73 -8.99
N SER A 245 -22.97 -12.41 -8.77
CA SER A 245 -23.82 -12.23 -7.59
C SER A 245 -23.17 -12.84 -6.34
N ALA A 246 -23.72 -12.56 -5.17
CA ALA A 246 -23.31 -13.15 -3.89
C ALA A 246 -23.39 -14.69 -3.91
N ASP A 247 -24.33 -15.26 -4.67
CA ASP A 247 -24.47 -16.71 -4.86
C ASP A 247 -23.42 -17.31 -5.82
N GLY A 248 -22.55 -16.48 -6.42
CA GLY A 248 -21.49 -16.90 -7.35
C GLY A 248 -21.91 -17.01 -8.82
N GLU A 249 -23.12 -16.58 -9.17
CA GLU A 249 -23.62 -16.62 -10.55
C GLU A 249 -23.24 -15.37 -11.34
N ARG A 250 -23.02 -15.50 -12.66
CA ARG A 250 -22.71 -14.34 -13.49
C ARG A 250 -23.90 -13.39 -13.58
N ARG A 251 -23.68 -12.11 -13.29
CA ARG A 251 -24.72 -11.06 -13.38
C ARG A 251 -25.25 -10.94 -14.81
N VAL A 252 -26.55 -10.77 -14.95
CA VAL A 252 -27.22 -10.60 -16.25
C VAL A 252 -27.04 -9.17 -16.74
N ASN A 253 -26.46 -9.00 -17.94
CA ASN A 253 -26.26 -7.68 -18.51
C ASN A 253 -27.57 -7.13 -19.09
N LEU A 254 -28.10 -6.09 -18.45
CA LEU A 254 -29.33 -5.40 -18.83
C LEU A 254 -29.27 -4.79 -20.23
N ASN A 255 -28.08 -4.47 -20.74
CA ASN A 255 -27.88 -3.84 -22.05
C ASN A 255 -27.56 -4.83 -23.17
N ASP A 256 -27.30 -6.10 -22.85
CA ASP A 256 -26.98 -7.13 -23.84
C ASP A 256 -28.26 -7.71 -24.48
N PRO A 257 -28.44 -7.62 -25.81
CA PRO A 257 -29.54 -8.27 -26.55
C PRO A 257 -29.67 -9.77 -26.31
N GLN A 258 -28.57 -10.49 -26.06
CA GLN A 258 -28.58 -11.94 -25.86
C GLN A 258 -29.05 -12.33 -24.44
N SER A 259 -29.02 -11.38 -23.50
CA SER A 259 -29.42 -11.59 -22.11
C SER A 259 -30.94 -11.58 -21.87
N GLN A 260 -31.78 -11.55 -22.93
CA GLN A 260 -33.25 -11.53 -22.80
C GLN A 260 -33.83 -12.76 -22.08
N GLN A 261 -33.37 -13.95 -22.45
CA GLN A 261 -33.84 -15.19 -21.84
C GLN A 261 -33.34 -15.34 -20.39
N PRO A 262 -32.03 -15.17 -20.10
CA PRO A 262 -31.53 -15.15 -18.72
C PRO A 262 -32.23 -14.13 -17.83
N LEU A 263 -32.52 -12.93 -18.35
CA LEU A 263 -33.24 -11.91 -17.60
C LEU A 263 -34.67 -12.33 -17.29
N PHE A 264 -35.39 -12.89 -18.26
CA PHE A 264 -36.74 -13.38 -18.03
C PHE A 264 -36.78 -14.49 -16.98
N ASP A 265 -35.82 -15.43 -17.04
CA ASP A 265 -35.72 -16.53 -16.08
C ASP A 265 -35.44 -16.01 -14.66
N LEU A 266 -34.47 -15.10 -14.50
CA LEU A 266 -34.17 -14.42 -13.23
C LEU A 266 -35.40 -13.70 -12.65
N LEU A 267 -36.07 -12.89 -13.47
CA LEU A 267 -37.22 -12.11 -13.02
C LEU A 267 -38.41 -12.99 -12.64
N ARG A 268 -38.62 -14.10 -13.37
CA ARG A 268 -39.68 -15.06 -13.06
C ARG A 268 -39.40 -15.78 -11.74
N GLU A 269 -38.14 -16.13 -11.49
CA GLU A 269 -37.72 -16.83 -10.28
C GLU A 269 -37.83 -15.94 -9.03
N LYS A 270 -37.27 -14.72 -9.10
CA LYS A 270 -37.20 -13.83 -7.94
C LYS A 270 -38.50 -13.05 -7.70
N LEU A 271 -39.33 -12.86 -8.73
CA LEU A 271 -40.59 -12.11 -8.66
C LEU A 271 -41.79 -13.00 -9.02
N SER A 272 -42.49 -12.69 -10.12
CA SER A 272 -43.60 -13.47 -10.66
C SER A 272 -43.56 -13.49 -12.18
N VAL A 273 -44.19 -14.50 -12.78
CA VAL A 273 -44.26 -14.66 -14.25
C VAL A 273 -44.85 -13.40 -14.92
N ASP A 274 -45.94 -12.88 -14.38
CA ASP A 274 -46.61 -11.69 -14.96
C ASP A 274 -45.72 -10.44 -14.86
N ARG A 275 -45.00 -10.26 -13.73
CA ARG A 275 -44.05 -9.16 -13.63
C ARG A 275 -42.86 -9.32 -14.55
N ALA A 276 -42.33 -10.53 -14.70
CA ALA A 276 -41.23 -10.82 -15.62
C ALA A 276 -41.60 -10.46 -17.07
N ILE A 277 -42.80 -10.80 -17.54
CA ILE A 277 -43.27 -10.44 -18.89
C ILE A 277 -43.25 -8.91 -19.09
N VAL A 278 -43.82 -8.16 -18.15
CA VAL A 278 -43.91 -6.71 -18.24
C VAL A 278 -42.52 -6.05 -18.14
N LEU A 279 -41.64 -6.53 -17.26
CA LEU A 279 -40.29 -5.99 -17.10
C LEU A 279 -39.42 -6.27 -18.33
N THR A 280 -39.44 -7.49 -18.87
CA THR A 280 -38.65 -7.83 -20.05
C THR A 280 -39.07 -7.01 -21.28
N ASP A 281 -40.38 -6.75 -21.45
CA ASP A 281 -40.88 -5.85 -22.50
C ASP A 281 -40.41 -4.40 -22.29
N ARG A 282 -40.44 -3.87 -21.07
CA ARG A 282 -39.89 -2.54 -20.76
C ARG A 282 -38.39 -2.45 -21.04
N VAL A 283 -37.61 -3.41 -20.57
CA VAL A 283 -36.17 -3.50 -20.82
C VAL A 283 -35.86 -3.46 -22.31
N ARG A 284 -36.60 -4.22 -23.12
CA ARG A 284 -36.40 -4.23 -24.57
C ARG A 284 -36.64 -2.85 -25.21
N ARG A 285 -37.58 -2.07 -24.71
CA ARG A 285 -37.93 -0.73 -25.25
C ARG A 285 -37.03 0.38 -24.74
N GLU A 286 -36.52 0.24 -23.53
CA GLU A 286 -35.86 1.34 -22.80
C GLU A 286 -34.33 1.25 -22.77
N ARG A 287 -33.74 0.16 -23.26
CA ARG A 287 -32.28 0.10 -23.46
C ARG A 287 -31.74 1.28 -24.29
N PRO A 288 -30.51 1.75 -24.02
CA PRO A 288 -29.62 1.30 -22.94
C PRO A 288 -29.96 1.95 -21.58
N PHE A 289 -29.62 1.24 -20.52
CA PHE A 289 -29.61 1.73 -19.14
C PHE A 289 -28.22 2.19 -18.74
N ARG A 290 -28.12 3.30 -18.01
CA ARG A 290 -26.84 3.85 -17.55
C ARG A 290 -26.19 3.02 -16.45
N ASN A 291 -27.01 2.56 -15.51
CA ASN A 291 -26.62 1.71 -14.39
C ASN A 291 -27.86 0.94 -13.89
N VAL A 292 -27.68 0.09 -12.86
CA VAL A 292 -28.75 -0.75 -12.32
C VAL A 292 -29.85 0.08 -11.61
N LEU A 293 -29.52 1.26 -11.06
CA LEU A 293 -30.50 2.19 -10.49
C LEU A 293 -31.33 2.91 -11.56
N ASP A 294 -30.73 3.27 -12.70
CA ASP A 294 -31.46 3.81 -13.87
C ASP A 294 -32.50 2.80 -14.36
N PHE A 295 -32.14 1.51 -14.39
CA PHE A 295 -33.09 0.44 -14.65
C PHE A 295 -34.21 0.36 -13.60
N HIS A 296 -33.88 0.38 -12.31
CA HIS A 296 -34.88 0.39 -11.23
C HIS A 296 -35.96 1.45 -11.43
N ILE A 297 -35.52 2.69 -11.66
CA ILE A 297 -36.39 3.86 -11.81
C ILE A 297 -37.22 3.74 -13.09
N ARG A 298 -36.58 3.51 -14.24
CA ARG A 298 -37.25 3.56 -15.54
C ARG A 298 -38.15 2.35 -15.77
N ALA A 299 -37.73 1.17 -15.36
CA ALA A 299 -38.56 -0.03 -15.42
C ALA A 299 -39.67 -0.06 -14.36
N GLY A 300 -39.62 0.85 -13.36
CA GLY A 300 -40.66 1.03 -12.35
C GLY A 300 -40.75 -0.13 -11.38
N LEU A 301 -39.59 -0.59 -10.88
CA LEU A 301 -39.54 -1.60 -9.82
C LEU A 301 -39.89 -0.94 -8.48
N THR A 302 -40.63 -1.66 -7.63
CA THR A 302 -40.74 -1.30 -6.21
C THR A 302 -39.40 -1.55 -5.49
N PRO A 303 -39.17 -0.94 -4.31
CA PRO A 303 -37.94 -1.20 -3.54
C PRO A 303 -37.74 -2.68 -3.21
N ALA A 304 -38.81 -3.40 -2.89
CA ALA A 304 -38.75 -4.84 -2.59
C ALA A 304 -38.41 -5.68 -3.84
N GLU A 305 -39.01 -5.37 -4.99
CA GLU A 305 -38.66 -6.04 -6.25
C GLU A 305 -37.19 -5.77 -6.61
N PHE A 306 -36.72 -4.54 -6.42
CA PHE A 306 -35.35 -4.17 -6.71
C PHE A 306 -34.36 -4.91 -5.82
N GLN A 307 -34.59 -4.93 -4.51
CA GLN A 307 -33.75 -5.66 -3.57
C GLN A 307 -33.64 -7.16 -3.93
N ALA A 308 -34.70 -7.76 -4.46
CA ALA A 308 -34.72 -9.17 -4.84
C ALA A 308 -33.89 -9.49 -6.10
N VAL A 309 -33.62 -8.51 -6.96
CA VAL A 309 -32.96 -8.75 -8.27
C VAL A 309 -31.65 -7.99 -8.46
N ALA A 310 -31.41 -6.92 -7.71
CA ALA A 310 -30.31 -5.98 -7.95
C ALA A 310 -28.94 -6.66 -8.00
N ASP A 311 -28.67 -7.60 -7.09
CA ASP A 311 -27.38 -8.31 -7.02
C ASP A 311 -27.10 -9.23 -8.22
N HIS A 312 -28.14 -9.62 -8.96
CA HIS A 312 -28.02 -10.47 -10.16
C HIS A 312 -27.96 -9.67 -11.46
N LEU A 313 -27.94 -8.34 -11.41
CA LEU A 313 -28.00 -7.46 -12.58
C LEU A 313 -26.73 -6.63 -12.74
N THR A 314 -26.35 -6.39 -13.99
CA THR A 314 -25.26 -5.47 -14.33
C THR A 314 -25.58 -4.71 -15.60
N THR A 315 -24.87 -3.60 -15.83
CA THR A 315 -24.87 -2.89 -17.12
C THR A 315 -23.52 -2.98 -17.82
N ASN A 316 -22.51 -3.54 -17.14
CA ASN A 316 -21.15 -3.66 -17.61
C ASN A 316 -20.93 -5.08 -18.19
N PRO A 317 -20.46 -5.21 -19.44
CA PRO A 317 -20.21 -6.52 -20.06
C PRO A 317 -18.95 -7.22 -19.54
N ALA A 318 -18.03 -6.50 -18.87
CA ALA A 318 -16.77 -7.06 -18.39
C ALA A 318 -17.00 -8.19 -17.38
N SER A 319 -16.11 -9.18 -17.35
CA SER A 319 -16.14 -10.25 -16.33
C SER A 319 -15.80 -9.74 -14.93
N VAL A 320 -15.22 -8.55 -14.86
CA VAL A 320 -14.67 -7.94 -13.67
C VAL A 320 -14.96 -6.44 -13.71
N LEU A 321 -15.42 -5.89 -12.60
CA LEU A 321 -15.73 -4.49 -12.40
C LEU A 321 -14.55 -3.82 -11.71
N ARG A 322 -14.20 -2.61 -12.14
CA ARG A 322 -13.13 -1.79 -11.55
C ARG A 322 -13.67 -0.41 -11.24
N GLY A 323 -13.09 0.24 -10.21
CA GLY A 323 -13.48 1.58 -9.79
C GLY A 323 -14.80 1.67 -9.01
N LEU A 324 -15.39 0.53 -8.63
CA LEU A 324 -16.47 0.53 -7.63
C LEU A 324 -15.87 0.79 -6.25
N VAL A 325 -16.56 1.61 -5.47
CA VAL A 325 -16.20 1.95 -4.09
C VAL A 325 -17.16 1.25 -3.14
N ASN A 326 -16.63 0.50 -2.18
CA ASN A 326 -17.40 -0.13 -1.13
C ASN A 326 -17.84 0.93 -0.10
N VAL A 327 -19.09 1.36 -0.19
CA VAL A 327 -19.64 2.41 0.68
C VAL A 327 -19.73 2.02 2.16
N ASN A 328 -19.64 0.74 2.49
CA ASN A 328 -19.72 0.27 3.87
C ASN A 328 -18.39 0.44 4.62
N THR A 329 -17.28 0.51 3.89
CA THR A 329 -15.90 0.51 4.42
C THR A 329 -15.11 1.74 3.99
N ALA A 330 -15.58 2.47 2.97
CA ALA A 330 -14.94 3.69 2.48
C ALA A 330 -14.88 4.80 3.53
N PRO A 331 -13.72 5.45 3.72
CA PRO A 331 -13.62 6.60 4.61
C PRO A 331 -14.41 7.78 4.08
N ARG A 332 -14.76 8.69 4.98
CA ARG A 332 -15.52 9.91 4.67
C ARG A 332 -14.93 10.71 3.51
N ALA A 333 -13.61 10.83 3.45
CA ALA A 333 -12.92 11.56 2.39
C ALA A 333 -13.15 10.94 0.99
N VAL A 334 -13.09 9.61 0.88
CA VAL A 334 -13.37 8.91 -0.38
C VAL A 334 -14.86 9.01 -0.73
N LEU A 335 -15.76 8.86 0.24
CA LEU A 335 -17.20 9.02 0.01
C LEU A 335 -17.55 10.43 -0.49
N ALA A 336 -16.97 11.47 0.11
CA ALA A 336 -17.16 12.87 -0.30
C ALA A 336 -16.61 13.16 -1.70
N SER A 337 -15.69 12.33 -2.21
CA SER A 337 -15.14 12.46 -3.55
C SER A 337 -16.05 11.93 -4.65
N LEU A 338 -17.06 11.12 -4.30
CA LEU A 338 -17.90 10.45 -5.29
C LEU A 338 -18.71 11.47 -6.13
N PRO A 339 -18.77 11.30 -7.46
CA PRO A 339 -19.54 12.21 -8.33
C PRO A 339 -21.03 12.22 -7.99
N GLY A 340 -21.63 13.41 -7.92
CA GLY A 340 -23.08 13.57 -7.77
C GLY A 340 -23.62 13.41 -6.35
N LEU A 341 -22.75 13.42 -5.33
CA LEU A 341 -23.12 13.49 -3.90
C LEU A 341 -23.05 14.92 -3.34
N ASP A 342 -23.04 15.93 -4.22
CA ASP A 342 -22.92 17.36 -3.90
C ASP A 342 -24.20 17.99 -3.35
#